data_AF-A0A1Q8DR97-F1
#
_entry.id   AF-A0A1Q8DR97-F1
#
_cell.length_a   1.000
_cell.length_b   1.000
_cell.length_c   1.000
_cell.angle_alpha   90.00
_cell.angle_beta   90.00
_cell.angle_gamma   90.00
#
_symmetry.space_group_name_H-M   'P 1'
#
loop_
_entity.id
_entity.type
_entity.pdbx_description
1 polymer ?
#
loop_
_entity_poly.entity_id
_entity_poly.type
_entity_poly.pdbx_seq_one_letter_code
_entity_poly.pdbx_strand_id
1 'polypeptide(L)'
;MDLNKLMQMAIEHQQQQEASKLQHNAAFELLALTFIRTIPPVQREQELSLSMKEVIDNAGYLDDEQEEVFLELMGNAKNIVIDMAIKTEASR
;
A
#
# COMPACT_ATOMS: atom_id res chain seq x y z
N MET A 1 0.39 34.14 18.70
CA MET A 1 1.02 32.81 18.71
C MET A 1 2.50 33.04 18.40
N ASP A 2 3.42 32.49 19.20
CA ASP A 2 4.87 32.74 19.06
C ASP A 2 5.48 31.85 17.96
N LEU A 3 6.48 32.37 17.22
CA LEU A 3 7.15 31.67 16.11
C LEU A 3 7.75 30.34 16.57
N ASN A 4 8.32 30.30 17.78
CA ASN A 4 8.86 29.07 18.35
C ASN A 4 7.78 27.98 18.55
N LYS A 5 6.56 28.38 18.93
CA LYS A 5 5.43 27.44 19.08
C LYS A 5 4.96 26.92 17.72
N LEU A 6 4.92 27.78 16.70
CA LEU A 6 4.57 27.35 15.34
C LEU A 6 5.59 26.38 14.75
N MET A 7 6.89 26.64 14.95
CA MET A 7 7.95 25.73 14.50
C MET A 7 7.87 24.38 15.22
N GLN A 8 7.66 24.39 16.54
CA GLN A 8 7.51 23.16 17.32
C GLN A 8 6.31 22.32 16.84
N MET A 9 5.16 22.95 16.60
CA MET A 9 3.98 22.27 16.07
C MET A 9 4.21 21.70 14.66
N ALA A 10 4.95 22.40 13.80
CA ALA A 10 5.28 21.92 12.46
C ALA A 10 6.17 20.67 12.51
N ILE A 11 7.17 20.66 13.40
CA ILE A 11 8.06 19.51 13.61
C ILE A 11 7.28 18.31 14.15
N GLU A 12 6.44 18.52 15.17
CA GLU A 12 5.62 17.46 15.76
C GLU A 12 4.66 16.85 14.74
N HIS A 13 4.00 17.69 13.93
CA HIS A 13 3.12 17.23 12.87
C HIS A 13 3.87 16.43 11.80
N GLN A 14 5.07 16.88 11.39
CA GLN A 14 5.90 16.12 10.44
C GLN A 14 6.28 14.75 11.00
N GLN A 15 6.73 14.69 12.26
CA GLN A 15 7.09 13.44 12.91
C GLN A 15 5.90 12.48 13.02
N GLN A 16 4.70 13.01 13.32
CA GLN A 16 3.47 12.21 13.32
C GLN A 16 3.13 11.66 11.94
N GLN A 17 3.29 12.44 10.88
CA GLN A 17 3.09 11.95 9.51
C GLN A 17 4.11 10.87 9.12
N GLU A 18 5.37 11.02 9.50
CA GLU A 18 6.41 10.02 9.24
C GLU A 18 6.13 8.71 10.00
N ALA A 19 5.75 8.79 11.27
CA ALA A 19 5.35 7.63 12.06
C ALA A 19 4.13 6.92 11.46
N SER A 20 3.11 7.68 11.03
CA SER A 20 1.93 7.14 10.37
C SER A 20 2.27 6.42 9.07
N LYS A 21 3.13 7.01 8.23
CA LYS A 21 3.62 6.36 7.00
C LYS A 21 4.33 5.04 7.30
N LEU A 22 5.20 5.01 8.31
CA LEU A 22 5.90 3.79 8.71
C LEU A 22 4.91 2.69 9.15
N GLN A 23 3.87 3.05 9.89
CA GLN A 23 2.82 2.12 10.33
C GLN A 23 2.04 1.56 9.13
N HIS A 24 1.63 2.40 8.17
CA HIS A 24 0.95 1.93 6.96
C HIS A 24 1.83 1.00 6.13
N ASN A 25 3.11 1.33 5.96
CA ASN A 25 4.05 0.48 5.23
C ASN A 25 4.23 -0.89 5.90
N ALA A 26 4.39 -0.91 7.23
CA ALA A 26 4.50 -2.17 7.98
C ALA A 26 3.22 -3.02 7.90
N ALA A 27 2.04 -2.38 7.95
CA ALA A 27 0.77 -3.07 7.80
C ALA A 27 0.61 -3.66 6.39
N PHE A 28 0.95 -2.90 5.35
CA PHE A 28 0.96 -3.38 3.97
C PHE A 28 1.91 -4.55 3.79
N GLU A 29 3.15 -4.45 4.29
CA GLU A 29 4.14 -5.51 4.19
C GLU A 29 3.67 -6.80 4.88
N LEU A 30 3.08 -6.69 6.08
CA LEU A 30 2.55 -7.83 6.82
C LEU A 30 1.40 -8.52 6.07
N LEU A 31 0.47 -7.74 5.50
CA LEU A 31 -0.63 -8.27 4.70
C LEU A 31 -0.12 -8.96 3.43
N ALA A 32 0.82 -8.33 2.72
CA ALA A 32 1.45 -8.90 1.54
C ALA A 32 2.17 -10.23 1.86
N LEU A 33 2.96 -10.28 2.92
CA LEU A 33 3.64 -11.50 3.37
C LEU A 33 2.65 -12.59 3.80
N THR A 34 1.55 -12.22 4.44
CA THR A 34 0.48 -13.15 4.79
C THR A 34 -0.10 -13.77 3.53
N PHE A 35 -0.50 -12.94 2.55
CA PHE A 35 -0.99 -13.39 1.24
C PHE A 35 -0.01 -14.33 0.53
N ILE A 36 1.27 -13.96 0.45
CA ILE A 36 2.31 -14.76 -0.22
C ILE A 36 2.46 -16.15 0.43
N ARG A 37 2.33 -16.22 1.76
CA ARG A 37 2.45 -17.47 2.52
C ARG A 37 1.20 -18.35 2.40
N THR A 38 0.02 -17.75 2.26
CA THR A 38 -1.25 -18.47 2.20
C THR A 38 -1.62 -18.92 0.78
N ILE A 39 -1.26 -18.15 -0.24
CA ILE A 39 -1.66 -18.41 -1.62
C ILE A 39 -0.51 -19.09 -2.39
N PRO A 40 -0.76 -20.24 -3.04
CA PRO A 40 0.23 -20.93 -3.86
C PRO A 40 0.78 -20.06 -5.00
N PRO A 41 2.07 -20.22 -5.39
CA PRO A 41 2.70 -19.36 -6.39
C PRO A 41 1.93 -19.28 -7.71
N VAL A 42 1.43 -20.41 -8.18
CA VAL A 42 0.66 -20.55 -9.43
C VAL A 42 -0.68 -19.82 -9.43
N GLN A 43 -1.21 -19.43 -8.26
CA GLN A 43 -2.51 -18.78 -8.11
C GLN A 43 -2.40 -17.29 -7.74
N ARG A 44 -1.24 -16.83 -7.23
CA ARG A 44 -1.09 -15.49 -6.64
C ARG A 44 -1.49 -14.35 -7.56
N GLU A 45 -1.06 -14.39 -8.82
CA GLU A 45 -1.34 -13.28 -9.72
C GLU A 45 -2.84 -13.16 -10.00
N GLN A 46 -3.53 -14.29 -10.16
CA GLN A 46 -4.96 -14.33 -10.37
C GLN A 46 -5.73 -13.87 -9.13
N GLU A 47 -5.42 -14.43 -7.96
CA GLU A 47 -6.06 -14.09 -6.68
C GLU A 47 -5.86 -12.61 -6.31
N LEU A 48 -4.65 -12.09 -6.55
CA LEU A 48 -4.34 -10.68 -6.31
C LEU A 48 -5.11 -9.78 -7.29
N SER A 49 -5.18 -10.15 -8.58
CA SER A 49 -5.92 -9.38 -9.57
C SER A 49 -7.42 -9.36 -9.28
N LEU A 50 -7.99 -10.47 -8.78
CA LEU A 50 -9.39 -10.53 -8.34
C LEU A 50 -9.64 -9.62 -7.14
N SER A 51 -8.80 -9.73 -6.11
CA SER A 51 -8.91 -8.89 -4.90
C SER A 51 -8.80 -7.39 -5.23
N MET A 52 -7.90 -7.03 -6.14
CA MET A 52 -7.72 -5.63 -6.55
C MET A 52 -8.87 -5.12 -7.39
N LYS A 53 -9.44 -5.97 -8.25
CA LYS A 53 -10.65 -5.64 -8.99
C LYS A 53 -11.81 -5.36 -8.03
N GLU A 54 -11.99 -6.17 -6.99
CA GLU A 54 -13.01 -5.91 -5.97
C GLU A 54 -12.79 -4.56 -5.28
N VAL A 55 -11.54 -4.20 -4.95
CA VAL A 55 -11.24 -2.88 -4.37
C VAL A 55 -11.57 -1.74 -5.33
N ILE A 56 -11.25 -1.89 -6.62
CA ILE A 56 -11.56 -0.91 -7.67
C ILE A 56 -13.08 -0.76 -7.84
N ASP A 57 -13.80 -1.88 -7.97
CA ASP A 57 -15.25 -1.91 -8.13
C ASP A 57 -15.97 -1.27 -6.92
N ASN A 58 -15.35 -1.32 -5.73
CA ASN A 58 -15.88 -0.73 -4.49
C ASN A 58 -15.33 0.69 -4.18
N ALA A 59 -14.43 1.24 -4.99
CA ALA A 59 -13.79 2.54 -4.71
C ALA A 59 -14.77 3.73 -4.77
N GLY A 60 -15.99 3.53 -5.28
CA GLY A 60 -17.03 4.56 -5.34
C GLY A 60 -16.73 5.65 -6.36
N TYR A 61 -17.51 6.76 -6.31
CA TYR A 61 -17.48 7.88 -7.26
C TYR A 61 -16.15 8.68 -7.21
N LEU A 62 -15.06 8.08 -7.69
CA LEU A 62 -13.90 8.84 -8.14
C LEU A 62 -14.31 9.62 -9.40
N ASP A 63 -13.80 10.84 -9.54
CA ASP A 63 -13.86 11.53 -10.84
C ASP A 63 -12.84 10.90 -11.82
N ASP A 64 -12.98 11.17 -13.11
CA ASP A 64 -12.18 10.51 -14.17
C ASP A 64 -10.65 10.65 -13.94
N GLU A 65 -10.18 11.78 -13.40
CA GLU A 65 -8.76 12.01 -13.11
C GLU A 65 -8.30 11.22 -11.86
N GLN A 66 -9.11 11.16 -10.81
CA GLN A 66 -8.82 10.37 -9.62
C GLN A 66 -8.87 8.87 -9.90
N GLU A 67 -9.76 8.42 -10.78
CA GLU A 67 -9.86 7.02 -11.19
C GLU A 67 -8.59 6.55 -11.89
N GLU A 68 -8.06 7.33 -12.85
CA GLU A 68 -6.83 6.97 -13.55
C GLU A 68 -5.63 6.83 -12.59
N VAL A 69 -5.44 7.81 -11.71
CA VAL A 69 -4.37 7.79 -10.70
C VAL A 69 -4.57 6.62 -9.73
N PHE A 70 -5.79 6.34 -9.32
CA PHE A 70 -6.10 5.23 -8.44
C PHE A 70 -5.78 3.88 -9.08
N LEU A 71 -6.17 3.68 -10.34
CA LEU A 71 -5.87 2.47 -11.11
C LEU A 71 -4.36 2.26 -11.27
N GLU A 72 -3.60 3.33 -11.54
CA GLU A 72 -2.14 3.28 -11.60
C GLU A 72 -1.52 2.86 -10.26
N LEU A 73 -1.97 3.47 -9.15
CA LEU A 73 -1.50 3.12 -7.81
C LEU A 73 -1.82 1.66 -7.45
N MET A 74 -3.00 1.16 -7.82
CA MET A 74 -3.34 -0.25 -7.66
C MET A 74 -2.44 -1.14 -8.49
N GLY A 75 -2.17 -0.81 -9.76
CA GLY A 75 -1.21 -1.55 -10.59
C GLY A 75 0.19 -1.61 -9.95
N ASN A 76 0.66 -0.50 -9.40
CA ASN A 76 1.95 -0.43 -8.71
C ASN A 76 1.97 -1.29 -7.43
N ALA A 77 0.91 -1.25 -6.62
CA ALA A 77 0.78 -2.09 -5.44
C ALA A 77 0.81 -3.58 -5.81
N LYS A 78 0.20 -3.97 -6.93
CA LYS A 78 0.22 -5.36 -7.43
C LYS A 78 1.67 -5.81 -7.66
N ASN A 79 2.42 -5.00 -8.40
CA ASN A 79 3.80 -5.30 -8.76
C ASN A 79 4.70 -5.44 -7.54
N ILE A 80 4.52 -4.57 -6.53
CA ILE A 80 5.27 -4.65 -5.27
C ILE A 80 5.03 -6.00 -4.58
N VAL A 81 3.78 -6.46 -4.47
CA VAL A 81 3.46 -7.74 -3.82
C VAL A 81 4.06 -8.92 -4.60
N ILE A 82 4.04 -8.88 -5.93
CA ILE A 82 4.67 -9.91 -6.77
C ILE A 82 6.19 -9.94 -6.58
N ASP A 83 6.85 -8.78 -6.59
CA ASP A 83 8.29 -8.68 -6.34
C ASP A 83 8.66 -9.18 -4.94
N MET A 84 7.84 -8.86 -3.94
CA MET A 84 7.98 -9.38 -2.58
C MET A 84 7.85 -10.90 -2.54
N ALA A 85 6.92 -11.48 -3.32
CA ALA A 85 6.74 -12.92 -3.41
C ALA A 85 8.01 -13.60 -3.96
N ILE A 86 8.53 -13.10 -5.08
CA ILE A 86 9.75 -13.60 -5.73
C ILE A 86 10.93 -13.56 -4.76
N LYS A 87 11.15 -12.43 -4.08
CA LYS A 87 12.25 -12.27 -3.12
C LYS A 87 12.11 -13.21 -1.91
N THR A 88 10.88 -13.37 -1.40
CA THR A 88 10.60 -14.24 -0.26
C THR A 88 10.88 -15.70 -0.59
N GLU A 89 10.62 -16.12 -1.83
CA GLU A 89 10.84 -17.49 -2.29
C GLU A 89 12.30 -17.76 -2.64
N ALA A 90 12.98 -16.79 -3.27
CA ALA A 90 14.41 -16.90 -3.54
C ALA A 90 15.27 -16.98 -2.26
N SER A 91 14.73 -16.55 -1.12
CA SER A 91 15.40 -16.58 0.19
C SER A 91 15.15 -17.88 0.98
N ARG A 92 14.41 -18.84 0.42
CA ARG A 92 14.15 -20.16 1.01
C ARG A 92 15.09 -21.22 0.46
#